data_AF-A0A447TTH3-F1
#
_entry.id   AF-A0A447TTH3-F1
#
_cell.length_a   1.000
_cell.length_b   1.000
_cell.length_c   1.000
_cell.angle_alpha   90.00
_cell.angle_beta   90.00
_cell.angle_gamma   90.00
#
_symmetry.space_group_name_H-M   'P 1'
#
loop_
_entity.id
_entity.type
_entity.pdbx_description
1 polymer ?
#
loop_
_entity_poly.entity_id
_entity_poly.type
_entity_poly.pdbx_seq_one_letter_code
_entity_poly.pdbx_strand_id
1 'polypeptide(L)'
;MTISPDEITIQKEAIVHSDIVLVQLETNYEALQQTIRLAQKNDIPVIINPAPYNDMVNTIIDNIDYITPNETEAGLLANMAVNDIESAKCAAKNYSSERRQKYHYYIR
;
A
#
# COMPACT_ATOMS: atom_id res chain seq x y z
N MET A 1 -13.33 -6.89 -13.06
CA MET A 1 -13.50 -8.29 -12.62
C MET A 1 -13.57 -8.26 -11.11
N THR A 2 -14.55 -8.90 -10.48
CA THR A 2 -14.68 -8.92 -9.02
C THR A 2 -14.07 -10.21 -8.52
N ILE A 3 -13.08 -10.12 -7.63
CA ILE A 3 -12.45 -11.25 -6.97
C ILE A 3 -13.08 -11.37 -5.58
N SER A 4 -13.65 -12.51 -5.26
CA SER A 4 -14.25 -12.76 -3.95
C SER A 4 -13.16 -12.99 -2.87
N PRO A 5 -13.47 -12.72 -1.60
CA PRO A 5 -12.58 -13.10 -0.48
C PRO A 5 -12.27 -14.59 -0.41
N ASP A 6 -13.18 -15.44 -0.90
CA ASP A 6 -13.00 -16.89 -0.93
C ASP A 6 -11.96 -17.30 -1.96
N GLU A 7 -11.96 -16.66 -3.14
CA GLU A 7 -10.91 -16.85 -4.15
C GLU A 7 -9.52 -16.48 -3.61
N ILE A 8 -9.41 -15.40 -2.82
CA ILE A 8 -8.16 -15.05 -2.12
C ILE A 8 -7.81 -16.09 -1.06
N THR A 9 -8.80 -16.60 -0.32
CA THR A 9 -8.58 -17.59 0.74
C THR A 9 -8.04 -18.91 0.19
N ILE A 10 -8.45 -19.30 -1.02
CA ILE A 10 -7.89 -20.46 -1.73
C ILE A 10 -6.40 -20.26 -2.04
N GLN A 11 -5.96 -19.02 -2.29
CA GLN A 11 -4.55 -18.69 -2.54
C GLN A 11 -3.71 -18.49 -1.27
N LYS A 12 -4.26 -18.79 -0.08
CA LYS A 12 -3.57 -18.58 1.20
C LYS A 12 -2.17 -19.18 1.23
N GLU A 13 -1.97 -20.39 0.73
CA GLU A 13 -0.65 -21.03 0.76
C GLU A 13 0.39 -20.25 -0.07
N ALA A 14 0.00 -19.73 -1.25
CA ALA A 14 0.89 -18.91 -2.06
C ALA A 14 1.27 -17.60 -1.35
N ILE A 15 0.31 -16.99 -0.64
CA ILE A 15 0.55 -15.76 0.13
C ILE A 15 1.50 -16.04 1.30
N VAL A 16 1.25 -17.08 2.09
CA VAL A 16 2.01 -17.39 3.31
C VAL A 16 3.45 -17.83 3.02
N HIS A 17 3.70 -18.44 1.87
CA HIS A 17 5.05 -18.85 1.47
C HIS A 17 5.78 -17.82 0.60
N SER A 18 5.18 -16.65 0.37
CA SER A 18 5.84 -15.57 -0.37
C SER A 18 6.82 -14.80 0.52
N ASP A 19 7.91 -14.32 -0.06
CA ASP A 19 8.84 -13.43 0.65
C ASP A 19 8.22 -12.04 0.88
N ILE A 20 7.30 -11.63 -0.02
CA ILE A 20 6.65 -10.33 -0.01
C ILE A 20 5.39 -10.34 -0.88
N VAL A 21 4.40 -9.53 -0.51
CA VAL A 21 3.17 -9.33 -1.27
C VAL A 21 3.14 -7.91 -1.86
N LEU A 22 2.95 -7.80 -3.17
CA LEU A 22 2.79 -6.53 -3.88
C LEU A 22 1.35 -6.38 -4.37
N VAL A 23 0.70 -5.26 -4.03
CA VAL A 23 -0.69 -4.96 -4.42
C VAL A 23 -0.85 -3.53 -4.99
N GLN A 24 -1.96 -3.31 -5.72
CA GLN A 24 -2.40 -2.01 -6.24
C GLN A 24 -3.87 -1.73 -5.89
N LEU A 25 -4.38 -0.53 -6.21
CA LEU A 25 -5.75 -0.11 -5.90
C LEU A 25 -6.77 -0.42 -7.02
N GLU A 26 -6.38 -1.18 -8.05
CA GLU A 26 -7.25 -1.57 -9.18
C GLU A 26 -8.04 -2.86 -8.94
N THR A 27 -7.76 -3.58 -7.86
CA THR A 27 -8.57 -4.72 -7.43
C THR A 27 -9.73 -4.27 -6.55
N ASN A 28 -10.83 -5.03 -6.54
CA ASN A 28 -11.94 -4.73 -5.64
C ASN A 28 -11.50 -4.80 -4.17
N TYR A 29 -12.08 -3.92 -3.36
CA TYR A 29 -11.64 -3.65 -1.99
C TYR A 29 -11.61 -4.89 -1.09
N GLU A 30 -12.59 -5.77 -1.22
CA GLU A 30 -12.68 -6.98 -0.39
C GLU A 30 -11.52 -7.94 -0.62
N ALA A 31 -11.10 -8.12 -1.88
CA ALA A 31 -9.95 -8.95 -2.22
C ALA A 31 -8.64 -8.33 -1.74
N LEU A 32 -8.48 -7.01 -1.91
CA LEU A 32 -7.33 -6.26 -1.43
C LEU A 32 -7.20 -6.38 0.10
N GLN A 33 -8.28 -6.13 0.84
CA GLN A 33 -8.30 -6.25 2.29
C GLN A 33 -7.98 -7.67 2.76
N GLN A 34 -8.58 -8.69 2.15
CA GLN A 34 -8.33 -10.08 2.56
C GLN A 34 -6.88 -10.48 2.30
N THR A 35 -6.30 -10.04 1.18
CA THR A 35 -4.89 -10.30 0.83
C THR A 35 -3.96 -9.68 1.87
N ILE A 36 -4.15 -8.39 2.18
CA ILE A 36 -3.38 -7.67 3.20
C ILE A 36 -3.54 -8.35 4.57
N ARG A 37 -4.77 -8.70 4.96
CA ARG A 37 -5.05 -9.35 6.24
C ARG A 37 -4.34 -10.71 6.36
N LEU A 38 -4.32 -11.50 5.29
CA LEU A 38 -3.62 -12.79 5.28
C LEU A 38 -2.11 -12.61 5.39
N ALA A 39 -1.53 -11.66 4.64
CA ALA A 39 -0.11 -11.35 4.71
C ALA A 39 0.30 -10.94 6.13
N GLN A 40 -0.40 -9.96 6.71
CA GLN A 40 -0.13 -9.49 8.07
C GLN A 40 -0.24 -10.56 9.15
N LYS A 41 -1.27 -11.42 9.07
CA LYS A 41 -1.47 -12.48 10.07
C LYS A 41 -0.37 -13.53 10.07
N ASN A 42 0.42 -13.60 9.00
CA ASN A 42 1.51 -14.56 8.85
C ASN A 42 2.87 -13.84 8.70
N ASP A 43 2.95 -12.58 9.15
CA ASP A 43 4.18 -11.78 9.16
C ASP A 43 4.85 -11.62 7.78
N ILE A 44 4.06 -11.65 6.70
CA ILE A 44 4.54 -11.43 5.34
C ILE A 44 4.51 -9.93 5.03
N PRO A 45 5.64 -9.32 4.63
CA PRO A 45 5.68 -7.90 4.29
C PRO A 45 4.76 -7.56 3.12
N VAL A 46 4.14 -6.37 3.17
CA VAL A 46 3.27 -5.87 2.11
C VAL A 46 3.81 -4.58 1.50
N ILE A 47 3.96 -4.58 0.18
CA ILE A 47 4.16 -3.38 -0.63
C ILE A 47 2.83 -2.98 -1.27
N ILE A 48 2.46 -1.71 -1.12
CA ILE A 48 1.39 -1.11 -1.92
C ILE A 48 1.96 -0.13 -2.93
N ASN A 49 1.58 -0.31 -4.19
CA ASN A 49 1.64 0.77 -5.17
C ASN A 49 0.27 1.45 -5.18
N PRO A 50 0.13 2.67 -4.63
CA PRO A 50 -1.16 3.33 -4.37
C PRO A 50 -1.77 3.94 -5.64
N ALA A 51 -1.81 3.15 -6.71
CA ALA A 51 -2.20 3.53 -8.05
C ALA A 51 -3.45 2.74 -8.50
N PRO A 52 -4.40 3.40 -9.20
CA PRO A 52 -4.60 4.85 -9.21
C PRO A 52 -4.99 5.32 -7.80
N TYR A 53 -4.56 6.52 -7.40
CA TYR A 53 -4.89 7.05 -6.08
C TYR A 53 -6.40 7.06 -5.83
N ASN A 54 -6.80 6.56 -4.66
CA ASN A 54 -8.12 6.77 -4.10
C ASN A 54 -8.02 6.82 -2.57
N ASP A 55 -9.02 7.42 -1.92
CA ASP A 55 -8.98 7.62 -0.46
C ASP A 55 -9.05 6.31 0.35
N MET A 56 -9.39 5.17 -0.27
CA MET A 56 -9.36 3.87 0.42
C MET A 56 -7.93 3.47 0.83
N VAL A 57 -6.89 4.02 0.18
CA VAL A 57 -5.50 3.79 0.63
C VAL A 57 -5.34 4.13 2.12
N ASN A 58 -6.03 5.15 2.61
CA ASN A 58 -5.97 5.58 4.00
C ASN A 58 -6.61 4.59 4.98
N THR A 59 -7.47 3.67 4.53
CA THR A 59 -8.09 2.66 5.39
C THR A 59 -7.24 1.40 5.54
N ILE A 60 -6.29 1.19 4.62
CA ILE A 60 -5.44 -0.01 4.58
C ILE A 60 -3.97 0.29 4.88
N ILE A 61 -3.53 1.55 4.81
CA ILE A 61 -2.11 1.90 4.95
C ILE A 61 -1.51 1.45 6.27
N ASP A 62 -2.31 1.41 7.34
CA ASP A 62 -1.85 0.96 8.66
C ASP A 62 -1.37 -0.50 8.69
N ASN A 63 -1.68 -1.22 7.62
CA ASN A 63 -1.41 -2.63 7.43
C ASN A 63 -0.34 -2.94 6.38
N ILE A 64 0.36 -1.91 5.91
CA ILE A 64 1.37 -2.00 4.86
C ILE A 64 2.77 -1.89 5.47
N ASP A 65 3.83 -2.28 4.76
CA ASP A 65 5.23 -2.07 5.21
C ASP A 65 5.99 -1.15 4.25
N TYR A 66 5.60 -1.11 2.97
CA TYR A 66 6.21 -0.27 1.94
C TYR A 66 5.16 0.38 1.06
N ILE A 67 5.37 1.64 0.69
CA ILE A 67 4.51 2.36 -0.26
C ILE A 67 5.34 2.94 -1.40
N THR A 68 4.87 2.76 -2.63
CA THR A 68 5.61 3.12 -3.86
C THR A 68 4.84 4.07 -4.80
N PRO A 69 4.48 5.29 -4.36
CA PRO A 69 3.73 6.23 -5.18
C PRO A 69 4.61 6.84 -6.28
N ASN A 70 4.02 7.26 -7.40
CA ASN A 70 4.65 8.26 -8.28
C ASN A 70 4.52 9.68 -7.68
N GLU A 71 4.98 10.72 -8.38
CA GLU A 71 4.93 12.11 -7.88
C GLU A 71 3.49 12.62 -7.66
N THR A 72 2.57 12.24 -8.55
CA THR A 72 1.16 12.65 -8.45
C THR A 72 0.49 12.01 -7.23
N GLU A 73 0.64 10.70 -7.07
CA GLU A 73 0.12 9.94 -5.93
C GLU A 73 0.77 10.40 -4.62
N ALA A 74 2.07 10.68 -4.64
CA ALA A 74 2.80 11.16 -3.49
C ALA A 74 2.28 12.53 -3.03
N GLY A 75 1.99 13.40 -4.00
CA GLY A 75 1.42 14.69 -3.71
C GLY A 75 -0.01 14.63 -3.16
N LEU A 76 -0.82 13.68 -3.64
CA LEU A 76 -2.16 13.43 -3.11
C LEU A 76 -2.10 12.87 -1.68
N LEU A 77 -1.19 11.92 -1.41
CA LEU A 77 -0.99 11.34 -0.09
C LEU A 77 -0.50 12.38 0.94
N ALA A 78 0.46 13.21 0.55
CA ALA A 78 1.08 14.20 1.44
C ALA A 78 0.41 15.58 1.41
N ASN A 79 -0.66 15.73 0.61
CA ASN A 79 -1.38 16.99 0.37
C ASN A 79 -0.44 18.16 0.01
N MET A 80 0.52 17.90 -0.89
CA MET A 80 1.50 18.89 -1.38
C MET A 80 1.98 18.56 -2.79
N ALA A 81 2.50 19.52 -3.55
CA ALA A 81 3.09 19.21 -4.86
C ALA A 81 4.45 18.50 -4.70
N VAL A 82 4.71 17.49 -5.53
CA VAL A 82 6.00 16.79 -5.64
C VAL A 82 6.52 16.99 -7.05
N ASN A 83 7.61 17.75 -7.18
CA ASN A 83 8.19 18.12 -8.49
C ASN A 83 9.71 17.90 -8.55
N ASP A 84 10.34 17.59 -7.42
CA ASP A 84 11.78 17.40 -7.29
C ASP A 84 12.10 16.50 -6.08
N ILE A 85 13.39 16.19 -5.92
CA ILE A 85 13.86 15.30 -4.85
C ILE A 85 13.59 15.89 -3.45
N GLU A 86 13.62 17.20 -3.28
CA GLU A 86 13.41 17.83 -1.97
C GLU A 86 11.94 17.82 -1.56
N SER A 87 11.03 18.16 -2.48
CA SER A 87 9.58 18.03 -2.30
C SER A 87 9.16 16.57 -2.09
N ALA A 88 9.80 15.61 -2.77
CA ALA A 88 9.61 14.18 -2.55
C ALA A 88 9.98 13.75 -1.12
N LYS A 89 11.13 14.19 -0.60
CA LYS A 89 11.53 13.94 0.80
C LYS A 89 10.55 14.58 1.80
N CYS A 90 10.07 15.79 1.50
CA CYS A 90 9.07 16.46 2.33
C CYS A 90 7.74 15.70 2.34
N ALA A 91 7.27 15.21 1.19
CA ALA A 91 6.06 14.41 1.09
C ALA A 91 6.15 13.12 1.93
N ALA A 92 7.26 12.40 1.81
CA ALA A 92 7.53 11.22 2.63
C ALA A 92 7.51 11.53 4.14
N LYS A 93 8.10 12.66 4.57
CA LYS A 93 8.11 13.10 5.98
C LYS A 93 6.72 13.50 6.48
N ASN A 94 5.98 14.29 5.72
CA ASN A 94 4.64 14.73 6.10
C ASN A 94 3.74 13.51 6.31
N TYR A 95 3.72 12.60 5.32
CA TYR A 95 2.91 11.40 5.37
C TYR A 95 3.30 10.43 6.50
N SER A 96 4.60 10.27 6.75
CA SER A 96 5.11 9.39 7.83
C SER A 96 5.02 9.99 9.22
N SER A 97 4.94 11.31 9.37
CA SER A 97 4.82 11.97 10.68
C SER A 97 3.42 11.85 11.28
N GLU A 98 2.39 11.68 10.43
CA GLU A 98 1.00 11.53 10.84
C GLU A 98 0.63 10.09 11.22
N ARG A 99 1.47 9.09 10.91
CA ARG A 99 1.20 7.67 11.12
C ARG A 99 2.40 6.95 11.74
N ARG A 100 2.20 5.89 12.53
CA ARG A 100 3.30 5.16 13.19
C ARG A 100 4.39 4.80 12.16
N GLN A 101 5.66 5.02 12.52
CA GLN A 101 6.88 4.89 11.69
C GLN A 101 7.16 3.47 11.15
N LYS A 102 6.19 2.80 10.51
CA LYS A 102 6.39 1.44 9.99
C LYS A 102 6.65 1.38 8.49
N TYR A 103 6.45 2.46 7.74
CA TYR A 103 6.49 2.42 6.27
C TYR A 103 7.76 3.01 5.67
N HIS A 104 8.34 2.31 4.71
CA HIS A 104 9.36 2.89 3.83
C HIS A 104 8.71 3.47 2.57
N TYR A 105 8.94 4.76 2.33
CA TYR A 105 8.36 5.53 1.24
C TYR A 105 9.33 5.59 0.06
N TYR A 106 8.91 5.08 -1.10
CA TYR A 106 9.72 5.08 -2.32
C TYR A 106 8.98 5.78 -3.46
N ILE A 107 9.34 7.02 -3.76
CA ILE A 107 8.78 7.76 -4.89
C ILE A 107 9.50 7.32 -6.16
N ARG A 108 8.73 6.84 -7.14
CA ARG A 108 9.21 6.38 -8.45
C ARG A 108 8.98 7.39 -9.56
#